data_AF-A0A4Q9MWC8-F1
#
_entry.id   AF-A0A4Q9MWC8-F1
#
_cell.length_a   1.000
_cell.length_b   1.000
_cell.length_c   1.000
_cell.angle_alpha   90.00
_cell.angle_beta   90.00
_cell.angle_gamma   90.00
#
_symmetry.space_group_name_H-M   'P 1'
#
loop_
_entity.id
_entity.type
_entity.pdbx_description
1 polymer ?
#
loop_
_entity_poly.entity_id
_entity_poly.type
_entity_poly.pdbx_seq_one_letter_code
_entity_poly.pdbx_strand_id
1 'polypeptide(L)'
;MGIFSPVEGVPTKWTKKALIEHVKTGMQVELGTLPIYFCALYSIKRDNGGWGSKARANILAVAEQEMLHLALAGNMLAALGGTQPLYDKLFIPTYPSEILFEKIEMALRPANKENLECFLKIEAPYMPPPKLEVAEDVEYSIQLLPGYNGIGEFYRELQHGIYEVSATDRDLFSSNHDKQFRGEEFFGEKMTVVVDTKTALQALETIVDQGEGSIGVPDSHYSIFVQLYQRRKEWTCIDYVNEPHTADYKGKSEVAYRLSLAVDATFCYLLQTLDRCWAEGQPAKRTQLFRNIHRLMVEILSPVAHALVEQVIDGGRHAAPCFEFYPPGSDGKPLDPKGLFEGLVAEVQRAYNAATGPEHQETREAIGKIKFCLTGLAPSL
;
A
#
# COMPACT_ATOMS: atom_id res chain seq x y z
N MET A 1 -3.41 -24.55 2.43
CA MET A 1 -4.05 -23.25 2.14
C MET A 1 -4.37 -23.24 0.66
N GLY A 2 -5.58 -22.79 0.30
CA GLY A 2 -5.93 -22.58 -1.11
C GLY A 2 -5.11 -21.43 -1.70
N ILE A 3 -4.92 -21.46 -3.01
CA ILE A 3 -4.38 -20.33 -3.78
C ILE A 3 -5.37 -19.17 -3.61
N PHE A 4 -4.92 -18.00 -3.14
CA PHE A 4 -5.77 -16.81 -3.11
C PHE A 4 -6.10 -16.38 -4.54
N SER A 5 -7.34 -15.97 -4.77
CA SER A 5 -7.77 -15.34 -6.01
C SER A 5 -8.85 -14.31 -5.67
N PRO A 6 -8.80 -13.09 -6.26
CA PRO A 6 -9.82 -12.09 -6.02
C PRO A 6 -11.20 -12.59 -6.46
N VAL A 7 -12.25 -12.13 -5.79
CA VAL A 7 -13.63 -12.53 -6.11
C VAL A 7 -14.09 -11.94 -7.44
N GLU A 8 -14.58 -12.80 -8.34
CA GLU A 8 -14.97 -12.41 -9.70
C GLU A 8 -16.29 -11.63 -9.77
N GLY A 9 -17.08 -11.57 -8.69
CA GLY A 9 -18.32 -10.81 -8.67
C GLY A 9 -19.21 -11.13 -7.47
N VAL A 10 -20.37 -10.48 -7.44
CA VAL A 10 -21.38 -10.66 -6.39
C VAL A 10 -21.86 -12.12 -6.35
N PRO A 11 -21.81 -12.80 -5.19
CA PRO A 11 -22.29 -14.18 -5.09
C PRO A 11 -23.81 -14.23 -5.21
N THR A 12 -24.35 -15.32 -5.77
CA THR A 12 -25.81 -15.53 -5.86
C THR A 12 -26.49 -15.57 -4.48
N LYS A 13 -25.72 -15.96 -3.44
CA LYS A 13 -26.16 -15.95 -2.05
C LYS A 13 -24.99 -15.59 -1.15
N TRP A 14 -25.20 -14.68 -0.22
CA TRP A 14 -24.16 -14.34 0.74
C TRP A 14 -24.03 -15.43 1.81
N THR A 15 -22.78 -15.76 2.11
CA THR A 15 -22.40 -16.69 3.18
C THR A 15 -21.21 -16.10 3.91
N LYS A 16 -20.97 -16.55 5.15
CA LYS A 16 -19.76 -16.17 5.90
C LYS A 16 -18.47 -16.43 5.10
N LYS A 17 -18.42 -17.53 4.34
CA LYS A 17 -17.29 -17.82 3.44
C LYS A 17 -17.18 -16.77 2.33
N ALA A 18 -18.29 -16.43 1.67
CA ALA A 18 -18.28 -15.40 0.63
C ALA A 18 -17.84 -14.04 1.20
N LEU A 19 -18.31 -13.64 2.39
CA LEU A 19 -17.84 -12.45 3.09
C LEU A 19 -16.33 -12.47 3.32
N ILE A 20 -15.79 -13.57 3.85
CA ILE A 20 -14.35 -13.72 4.06
C ILE A 20 -13.56 -13.53 2.76
N GLU A 21 -13.97 -14.16 1.65
CA GLU A 21 -13.27 -14.00 0.37
C GLU A 21 -13.38 -12.59 -0.22
N HIS A 22 -14.52 -11.90 0.00
CA HIS A 22 -14.66 -10.49 -0.38
C HIS A 22 -13.77 -9.60 0.48
N VAL A 23 -13.75 -9.76 1.81
CA VAL A 23 -12.87 -8.97 2.67
C VAL A 23 -11.39 -9.15 2.29
N LYS A 24 -10.96 -10.37 1.96
CA LYS A 24 -9.59 -10.61 1.44
C LYS A 24 -9.33 -9.90 0.11
N THR A 25 -10.32 -9.85 -0.77
CA THR A 25 -10.23 -9.09 -2.03
C THR A 25 -10.09 -7.60 -1.74
N GLY A 26 -10.88 -7.04 -0.81
CA GLY A 26 -10.73 -5.66 -0.36
C GLY A 26 -9.33 -5.38 0.20
N MET A 27 -8.79 -6.27 1.04
CA MET A 27 -7.40 -6.16 1.50
C MET A 27 -6.38 -6.13 0.34
N GLN A 28 -6.61 -6.89 -0.74
CA GLN A 28 -5.72 -6.86 -1.90
C GLN A 28 -5.83 -5.54 -2.67
N VAL A 29 -7.04 -4.98 -2.78
CA VAL A 29 -7.28 -3.66 -3.38
C VAL A 29 -6.48 -2.59 -2.64
N GLU A 30 -6.66 -2.47 -1.33
CA GLU A 30 -5.98 -1.41 -0.55
C GLU A 30 -4.46 -1.61 -0.49
N LEU A 31 -3.99 -2.86 -0.44
CA LEU A 31 -2.55 -3.12 -0.53
C LEU A 31 -1.99 -2.79 -1.92
N GLY A 32 -2.77 -2.99 -2.98
CA GLY A 32 -2.39 -2.75 -4.37
C GLY A 32 -2.25 -1.28 -4.75
N THR A 33 -2.92 -0.36 -4.05
CA THR A 33 -2.82 1.08 -4.28
C THR A 33 -1.58 1.70 -3.61
N LEU A 34 -1.10 1.13 -2.51
CA LEU A 34 0.00 1.69 -1.72
C LEU A 34 1.32 1.85 -2.53
N PRO A 35 1.87 0.81 -3.20
CA PRO A 35 3.11 0.96 -3.96
C PRO A 35 3.05 2.01 -5.09
N ILE A 36 1.93 2.14 -5.80
CA ILE A 36 1.80 3.14 -6.88
C ILE A 36 1.78 4.57 -6.32
N TYR A 37 1.13 4.79 -5.18
CA TYR A 37 1.13 6.09 -4.50
C TYR A 37 2.50 6.43 -3.95
N PHE A 38 3.19 5.47 -3.34
CA PHE A 38 4.56 5.68 -2.86
C PHE A 38 5.56 5.92 -3.98
N CYS A 39 5.49 5.16 -5.07
CA CYS A 39 6.34 5.37 -6.23
C CYS A 39 6.18 6.80 -6.78
N ALA A 40 4.94 7.24 -6.99
CA ALA A 40 4.63 8.62 -7.37
C ALA A 40 5.14 9.65 -6.35
N LEU A 41 4.93 9.42 -5.05
CA LEU A 41 5.42 10.29 -3.97
C LEU A 41 6.94 10.49 -4.02
N TYR A 42 7.70 9.40 -4.18
CA TYR A 42 9.17 9.46 -4.21
C TYR A 42 9.70 10.13 -5.47
N SER A 43 8.93 10.14 -6.57
CA SER A 43 9.29 10.85 -7.79
C SER A 43 9.29 12.38 -7.65
N ILE A 44 8.52 12.96 -6.71
CA ILE A 44 8.36 14.41 -6.61
C ILE A 44 9.58 15.05 -5.95
N LYS A 45 10.24 15.98 -6.65
CA LYS A 45 11.37 16.74 -6.12
C LYS A 45 10.95 17.62 -4.96
N ARG A 46 11.81 17.72 -3.94
CA ARG A 46 11.59 18.62 -2.78
C ARG A 46 11.78 20.07 -3.21
N ASP A 47 10.90 20.95 -2.77
CA ASP A 47 10.86 22.36 -3.20
C ASP A 47 10.68 23.37 -2.04
N ASN A 48 11.22 23.05 -0.86
CA ASN A 48 11.25 23.95 0.32
C ASN A 48 9.89 24.58 0.68
N GLY A 49 8.80 23.81 0.62
CA GLY A 49 7.45 24.27 0.98
C GLY A 49 6.61 24.80 -0.19
N GLY A 50 7.09 24.67 -1.42
CA GLY A 50 6.31 24.94 -2.63
C GLY A 50 5.24 23.88 -2.92
N TRP A 51 4.78 23.84 -4.17
CA TRP A 51 3.70 22.94 -4.58
C TRP A 51 4.11 21.46 -4.58
N GLY A 52 5.36 21.14 -4.87
CA GLY A 52 5.89 19.78 -4.75
C GLY A 52 5.79 19.24 -3.32
N SER A 53 6.09 20.06 -2.31
CA SER A 53 5.92 19.71 -0.90
C SER A 53 4.45 19.44 -0.55
N LYS A 54 3.52 20.24 -1.11
CA LYS A 54 2.07 20.02 -0.93
C LYS A 54 1.57 18.77 -1.64
N ALA A 55 2.00 18.54 -2.88
CA ALA A 55 1.67 17.33 -3.63
C ALA A 55 2.13 16.08 -2.89
N ARG A 56 3.35 16.11 -2.35
CA ARG A 56 3.88 15.03 -1.52
C ARG A 56 3.05 14.80 -0.26
N ALA A 57 2.69 15.87 0.46
CA ALA A 57 1.87 15.76 1.66
C ALA A 57 0.48 15.17 1.36
N ASN A 58 -0.14 15.59 0.27
CA ASN A 58 -1.45 15.08 -0.16
C ASN A 58 -1.40 13.60 -0.55
N ILE A 59 -0.43 13.18 -1.38
CA ILE A 59 -0.27 11.77 -1.76
C ILE A 59 0.05 10.91 -0.54
N LEU A 60 0.89 11.40 0.37
CA LEU A 60 1.18 10.69 1.61
C LEU A 60 -0.06 10.55 2.50
N ALA A 61 -0.88 11.60 2.62
CA ALA A 61 -2.11 11.55 3.39
C ALA A 61 -3.13 10.54 2.82
N VAL A 62 -3.22 10.43 1.49
CA VAL A 62 -4.02 9.37 0.83
C VAL A 62 -3.43 7.99 1.13
N ALA A 63 -2.12 7.80 0.97
CA ALA A 63 -1.48 6.52 1.28
C ALA A 63 -1.63 6.11 2.76
N GLU A 64 -1.64 7.06 3.70
CA GLU A 64 -1.93 6.80 5.12
C GLU A 64 -3.38 6.35 5.35
N GLN A 65 -4.34 6.88 4.58
CA GLN A 65 -5.75 6.44 4.61
C GLN A 65 -5.89 5.03 4.01
N GLU A 66 -5.21 4.73 2.91
CA GLU A 66 -5.17 3.36 2.36
C GLU A 66 -4.57 2.32 3.33
N MET A 67 -3.57 2.71 4.14
CA MET A 67 -3.09 1.84 5.24
C MET A 67 -4.15 1.62 6.32
N LEU A 68 -4.93 2.65 6.65
CA LEU A 68 -6.07 2.51 7.54
C LEU A 68 -7.12 1.58 6.93
N HIS A 69 -7.41 1.69 5.63
CA HIS A 69 -8.37 0.83 4.93
C HIS A 69 -7.96 -0.64 4.98
N LEU A 70 -6.69 -0.93 4.66
CA LEU A 70 -6.11 -2.27 4.79
C LEU A 70 -6.23 -2.80 6.23
N ALA A 71 -5.96 -1.94 7.22
CA ALA A 71 -6.04 -2.30 8.63
C ALA A 71 -7.47 -2.61 9.09
N LEU A 72 -8.46 -1.81 8.66
CA LEU A 72 -9.89 -2.01 8.92
C LEU A 72 -10.42 -3.29 8.26
N ALA A 73 -10.05 -3.54 7.00
CA ALA A 73 -10.39 -4.77 6.30
C ALA A 73 -9.78 -6.00 6.99
N GLY A 74 -8.53 -5.92 7.45
CA GLY A 74 -7.90 -6.98 8.24
C GLY A 74 -8.57 -7.21 9.60
N ASN A 75 -9.00 -6.16 10.30
CA ASN A 75 -9.81 -6.28 11.52
C ASN A 75 -11.13 -7.01 11.26
N MET A 76 -11.82 -6.65 10.18
CA MET A 76 -13.04 -7.31 9.76
C MET A 76 -12.80 -8.80 9.44
N LEU A 77 -11.72 -9.11 8.73
CA LEU A 77 -11.34 -10.48 8.43
C LEU A 77 -11.10 -11.30 9.70
N ALA A 78 -10.36 -10.73 10.65
CA ALA A 78 -10.08 -11.35 11.94
C ALA A 78 -11.38 -11.60 12.74
N ALA A 79 -12.31 -10.63 12.74
CA ALA A 79 -13.63 -10.71 13.38
C ALA A 79 -14.53 -11.81 12.78
N LEU A 80 -14.45 -12.01 11.46
CA LEU A 80 -15.09 -13.12 10.75
C LEU A 80 -14.42 -14.47 11.01
N GLY A 81 -13.25 -14.50 11.68
CA GLY A 81 -12.47 -15.72 11.90
C GLY A 81 -11.69 -16.17 10.65
N GLY A 82 -11.55 -15.29 9.65
CA GLY A 82 -10.71 -15.51 8.48
C GLY A 82 -9.25 -15.14 8.75
N THR A 83 -8.37 -15.55 7.84
CA THR A 83 -6.95 -15.19 7.85
C THR A 83 -6.47 -15.01 6.41
N GLN A 84 -5.59 -14.04 6.18
CA GLN A 84 -4.92 -13.83 4.91
C GLN A 84 -3.54 -13.23 5.16
N PRO A 85 -2.46 -14.01 4.96
CA PRO A 85 -1.11 -13.47 5.03
C PRO A 85 -0.91 -12.42 3.93
N LEU A 86 -0.40 -11.26 4.31
CA LEU A 86 0.07 -10.21 3.40
C LEU A 86 1.41 -10.60 2.79
N TYR A 87 2.32 -11.20 3.58
CA TYR A 87 3.58 -11.76 3.09
C TYR A 87 3.36 -13.14 2.46
N ASP A 88 2.61 -13.16 1.35
CA ASP A 88 2.41 -14.29 0.47
C ASP A 88 2.73 -13.86 -0.96
N LYS A 89 3.54 -14.64 -1.68
CA LYS A 89 3.91 -14.35 -3.07
C LYS A 89 2.70 -14.29 -4.01
N LEU A 90 1.59 -14.93 -3.64
CA LEU A 90 0.33 -14.91 -4.40
C LEU A 90 -0.59 -13.75 -4.01
N PHE A 91 -0.29 -13.02 -2.93
CA PHE A 91 -1.11 -11.93 -2.42
C PHE A 91 -0.45 -10.56 -2.56
N ILE A 92 0.89 -10.51 -2.41
CA ILE A 92 1.69 -9.30 -2.59
C ILE A 92 1.42 -8.72 -3.98
N PRO A 93 1.25 -7.38 -4.12
CA PRO A 93 1.00 -6.79 -5.42
C PRO A 93 2.21 -6.95 -6.34
N THR A 94 1.93 -7.13 -7.62
CA THR A 94 2.91 -7.13 -8.71
C THR A 94 2.54 -6.05 -9.70
N TYR A 95 3.52 -5.47 -10.39
CA TYR A 95 3.28 -4.41 -11.37
C TYR A 95 4.04 -4.70 -12.68
N PRO A 96 3.49 -4.33 -13.85
CA PRO A 96 2.14 -3.82 -14.04
C PRO A 96 1.05 -4.86 -13.66
N SER A 97 -0.11 -4.39 -13.22
CA SER A 97 -1.27 -5.22 -12.87
C SER A 97 -2.57 -4.51 -13.21
N GLU A 98 -3.70 -5.22 -13.07
CA GLU A 98 -5.03 -4.65 -13.20
C GLU A 98 -5.74 -4.74 -11.84
N ILE A 99 -6.42 -3.69 -11.41
CA ILE A 99 -7.27 -3.72 -10.22
C ILE A 99 -8.64 -4.34 -10.55
N LEU A 100 -9.15 -5.18 -9.64
CA LEU A 100 -10.51 -5.77 -9.65
C LEU A 100 -11.10 -6.10 -11.03
N PHE A 101 -10.56 -7.04 -11.83
CA PHE A 101 -11.11 -7.48 -13.15
C PHE A 101 -11.48 -6.38 -14.18
N GLU A 102 -11.33 -5.10 -13.85
CA GLU A 102 -11.85 -3.92 -14.55
C GLU A 102 -10.78 -3.20 -15.38
N LYS A 103 -9.60 -3.82 -15.55
CA LYS A 103 -8.56 -3.35 -16.47
C LYS A 103 -8.08 -1.92 -16.20
N ILE A 104 -8.19 -1.41 -14.97
CA ILE A 104 -7.42 -0.21 -14.61
C ILE A 104 -5.97 -0.68 -14.48
N GLU A 105 -5.18 -0.37 -15.49
CA GLU A 105 -3.76 -0.68 -15.51
C GLU A 105 -3.03 0.12 -14.43
N MET A 106 -2.55 -0.59 -13.42
CA MET A 106 -1.71 -0.07 -12.37
C MET A 106 -0.25 -0.36 -12.71
N ALA A 107 0.56 0.69 -12.70
CA ALA A 107 1.99 0.58 -12.92
C ALA A 107 2.75 1.57 -12.05
N LEU A 108 3.99 1.20 -11.71
CA LEU A 108 4.90 2.04 -10.95
C LEU A 108 5.47 3.14 -11.86
N ARG A 109 4.93 4.36 -11.75
CA ARG A 109 5.22 5.52 -12.63
C ARG A 109 5.36 6.81 -11.82
N PRO A 110 6.03 7.88 -12.33
CA PRO A 110 6.16 9.14 -11.61
C PRO A 110 4.80 9.73 -11.28
N ALA A 111 4.75 10.75 -10.43
CA ALA A 111 3.58 11.62 -10.27
C ALA A 111 3.39 12.50 -11.51
N ASN A 112 3.36 11.89 -12.70
CA ASN A 112 3.08 12.51 -13.99
C ASN A 112 1.56 12.49 -14.28
N LYS A 113 1.16 13.08 -15.40
CA LYS A 113 -0.26 13.21 -15.74
C LYS A 113 -0.94 11.83 -15.91
N GLU A 114 -0.28 10.92 -16.62
CA GLU A 114 -0.77 9.55 -16.86
C GLU A 114 -1.00 8.76 -15.55
N ASN A 115 -0.07 8.84 -14.59
CA ASN A 115 -0.25 8.12 -13.33
C ASN A 115 -1.32 8.76 -12.44
N LEU A 116 -1.45 10.09 -12.46
CA LEU A 116 -2.56 10.77 -11.77
C LEU A 116 -3.92 10.43 -12.41
N GLU A 117 -4.00 10.20 -13.73
CA GLU A 117 -5.20 9.68 -14.39
C GLU A 117 -5.54 8.26 -13.93
N CYS A 118 -4.53 7.40 -13.72
CA CYS A 118 -4.73 6.10 -13.09
C CYS A 118 -5.35 6.25 -11.70
N PHE A 119 -4.82 7.16 -10.87
CA PHE A 119 -5.34 7.39 -9.51
C PHE A 119 -6.78 7.91 -9.52
N LEU A 120 -7.10 8.82 -10.45
CA LEU A 120 -8.47 9.31 -10.65
C LEU A 120 -9.45 8.19 -11.04
N LYS A 121 -9.00 7.20 -11.83
CA LYS A 121 -9.83 6.05 -12.21
C LYS A 121 -10.04 5.10 -11.04
N ILE A 122 -9.00 4.86 -10.24
CA ILE A 122 -9.07 4.01 -9.04
C ILE A 122 -10.07 4.60 -8.04
N GLU A 123 -9.98 5.91 -7.78
CA GLU A 123 -10.74 6.59 -6.75
C GLU A 123 -12.07 7.18 -7.26
N ALA A 124 -12.44 6.90 -8.51
CA ALA A 124 -13.63 7.48 -9.12
C ALA A 124 -14.88 7.09 -8.33
N PRO A 125 -15.73 8.05 -7.91
CA PRO A 125 -16.96 7.72 -7.22
C PRO A 125 -17.90 6.95 -8.14
N TYR A 126 -18.62 5.98 -7.59
CA TYR A 126 -19.57 5.20 -8.39
C TYR A 126 -20.72 6.05 -8.98
N MET A 127 -21.19 7.06 -8.23
CA MET A 127 -22.13 8.05 -8.76
C MET A 127 -21.32 9.23 -9.32
N PRO A 128 -21.61 9.71 -10.55
CA PRO A 128 -20.87 10.81 -11.12
C PRO A 128 -20.97 12.02 -10.19
N PRO A 129 -19.84 12.66 -9.83
CA PRO A 129 -19.86 13.81 -8.96
C PRO A 129 -20.68 14.92 -9.63
N PRO A 130 -21.35 15.81 -8.86
CA PRO A 130 -21.88 17.05 -9.44
C PRO A 130 -20.72 17.73 -10.18
N LYS A 131 -20.87 17.89 -11.51
CA LYS A 131 -19.81 18.25 -12.47
C LYS A 131 -18.72 19.09 -11.83
N LEU A 132 -17.63 18.44 -11.41
CA LEU A 132 -16.37 19.15 -11.23
C LEU A 132 -15.95 19.57 -12.63
N GLU A 133 -15.51 20.82 -12.80
CA GLU A 133 -14.90 21.30 -14.04
C GLU A 133 -13.55 20.61 -14.25
N VAL A 134 -13.59 19.31 -14.53
CA VAL A 134 -12.46 18.57 -15.08
C VAL A 134 -12.40 18.95 -16.56
N ALA A 135 -11.22 19.32 -17.05
CA ALA A 135 -11.01 19.65 -18.45
C ALA A 135 -11.60 18.55 -19.35
N GLU A 136 -12.18 18.94 -20.50
CA GLU A 136 -13.02 18.15 -21.42
C GLU A 136 -12.45 16.80 -21.92
N ASP A 137 -11.25 16.41 -21.51
CA ASP A 137 -10.45 15.32 -22.08
C ASP A 137 -10.39 14.02 -21.24
N VAL A 138 -11.07 13.93 -20.08
CA VAL A 138 -11.07 12.69 -19.26
C VAL A 138 -12.39 11.94 -19.44
N GLU A 139 -12.37 10.87 -20.22
CA GLU A 139 -13.54 10.02 -20.50
C GLU A 139 -13.81 9.08 -19.30
N TYR A 140 -14.84 9.39 -18.53
CA TYR A 140 -15.34 8.58 -17.41
C TYR A 140 -16.51 7.70 -17.87
N SER A 141 -16.23 6.65 -18.62
CA SER A 141 -17.19 5.56 -18.82
C SER A 141 -16.47 4.24 -18.98
N ILE A 142 -16.11 3.63 -17.86
CA ILE A 142 -15.67 2.22 -17.86
C ILE A 142 -16.92 1.42 -17.48
N GLN A 143 -17.57 0.83 -18.48
CA GLN A 143 -18.63 -0.13 -18.24
C GLN A 143 -18.46 -1.32 -19.19
N LEU A 144 -17.80 -2.36 -18.70
CA LEU A 144 -17.54 -3.62 -19.42
C LEU A 144 -17.62 -4.79 -18.41
N LEU A 145 -18.77 -5.46 -18.35
CA LEU A 145 -19.11 -6.60 -17.46
C LEU A 145 -18.09 -7.78 -17.45
N PRO A 146 -18.08 -8.68 -16.42
CA PRO A 146 -18.93 -8.73 -15.20
C PRO A 146 -18.17 -8.81 -13.85
N GLY A 147 -18.74 -8.18 -12.81
CA GLY A 147 -18.44 -8.45 -11.40
C GLY A 147 -18.85 -7.29 -10.50
N TYR A 148 -18.22 -6.14 -10.73
CA TYR A 148 -18.43 -4.82 -10.13
C TYR A 148 -18.12 -3.75 -11.21
N ASN A 149 -18.64 -2.54 -11.06
CA ASN A 149 -18.45 -1.35 -11.91
C ASN A 149 -17.45 -0.34 -11.29
N GLY A 150 -16.78 -0.71 -10.18
CA GLY A 150 -15.85 0.12 -9.42
C GLY A 150 -15.67 -0.34 -7.97
N ILE A 151 -14.67 0.21 -7.28
CA ILE A 151 -14.31 -0.13 -5.88
C ILE A 151 -15.48 0.15 -4.91
N GLY A 152 -16.22 1.24 -5.09
CA GLY A 152 -17.37 1.55 -4.24
C GLY A 152 -18.56 0.63 -4.47
N GLU A 153 -18.76 0.09 -5.67
CA GLU A 153 -19.78 -0.98 -5.84
C GLU A 153 -19.36 -2.25 -5.12
N PHE A 154 -18.09 -2.62 -5.23
CA PHE A 154 -17.53 -3.73 -4.47
C PHE A 154 -17.79 -3.60 -2.96
N TYR A 155 -17.53 -2.44 -2.37
CA TYR A 155 -17.77 -2.22 -0.93
C TYR A 155 -19.25 -2.11 -0.56
N ARG A 156 -20.11 -1.57 -1.42
CA ARG A 156 -21.56 -1.56 -1.20
C ARG A 156 -22.16 -2.96 -1.22
N GLU A 157 -21.71 -3.81 -2.13
CA GLU A 157 -22.16 -5.21 -2.17
C GLU A 157 -21.62 -6.02 -0.99
N LEU A 158 -20.39 -5.75 -0.55
CA LEU A 158 -19.89 -6.30 0.72
C LEU A 158 -20.76 -5.86 1.91
N GLN A 159 -21.18 -4.60 1.96
CA GLN A 159 -22.13 -4.11 2.96
C GLN A 159 -23.48 -4.84 2.87
N HIS A 160 -24.04 -5.06 1.68
CA HIS A 160 -25.25 -5.88 1.50
C HIS A 160 -25.07 -7.29 2.04
N GLY A 161 -23.93 -7.92 1.76
CA GLY A 161 -23.61 -9.25 2.26
C GLY A 161 -23.54 -9.32 3.78
N ILE A 162 -23.00 -8.29 4.43
CA ILE A 162 -22.95 -8.20 5.90
C ILE A 162 -24.37 -8.17 6.47
N TYR A 163 -25.27 -7.37 5.90
CA TYR A 163 -26.67 -7.34 6.32
C TYR A 163 -27.36 -8.71 6.14
N GLU A 164 -27.19 -9.36 4.98
CA GLU A 164 -27.83 -10.64 4.68
C GLU A 164 -27.39 -11.74 5.65
N VAL A 165 -26.08 -11.89 5.86
CA VAL A 165 -25.55 -12.97 6.71
C VAL A 165 -25.86 -12.69 8.18
N SER A 166 -25.71 -11.45 8.65
CA SER A 166 -25.96 -11.10 10.06
C SER A 166 -27.43 -11.21 10.48
N ALA A 167 -28.38 -11.16 9.53
CA ALA A 167 -29.78 -11.45 9.81
C ALA A 167 -30.00 -12.90 10.32
N THR A 168 -29.09 -13.82 9.98
CA THR A 168 -29.17 -15.24 10.34
C THR A 168 -28.06 -15.71 11.28
N ASP A 169 -26.95 -14.98 11.37
CA ASP A 169 -25.82 -15.25 12.26
C ASP A 169 -25.52 -14.02 13.13
N ARG A 170 -26.03 -14.04 14.37
CA ARG A 170 -25.82 -12.92 15.33
C ARG A 170 -24.39 -12.86 15.86
N ASP A 171 -23.64 -13.94 15.76
CA ASP A 171 -22.27 -14.07 16.25
C ASP A 171 -21.25 -13.94 15.10
N LEU A 172 -21.67 -13.39 13.95
CA LEU A 172 -20.88 -13.31 12.72
C LEU A 172 -19.46 -12.74 12.95
N PHE A 173 -19.36 -11.69 13.78
CA PHE A 173 -18.14 -10.93 14.09
C PHE A 173 -17.55 -11.22 15.48
N SER A 174 -17.79 -12.40 16.04
CA SER A 174 -17.38 -12.76 17.40
C SER A 174 -15.93 -13.24 17.57
N SER A 175 -15.14 -13.33 16.50
CA SER A 175 -13.81 -13.97 16.53
C SER A 175 -12.66 -12.98 16.79
N ASN A 176 -11.58 -13.45 17.41
CA ASN A 176 -10.25 -12.80 17.47
C ASN A 176 -10.23 -11.30 17.89
N HIS A 177 -11.14 -10.86 18.77
CA HIS A 177 -11.19 -9.46 19.25
C HIS A 177 -9.86 -8.95 19.86
N ASP A 178 -9.08 -9.84 20.47
CA ASP A 178 -7.77 -9.56 21.07
C ASP A 178 -6.63 -9.39 20.07
N LYS A 179 -6.86 -9.74 18.79
CA LYS A 179 -5.84 -9.68 17.72
C LYS A 179 -6.07 -8.54 16.72
N GLN A 180 -7.15 -7.80 16.86
CA GLN A 180 -7.46 -6.65 16.01
C GLN A 180 -6.59 -5.44 16.36
N PHE A 181 -6.31 -4.60 15.37
CA PHE A 181 -5.68 -3.28 15.53
C PHE A 181 -6.64 -2.36 16.30
N ARG A 182 -6.08 -1.53 17.18
CA ARG A 182 -6.84 -0.62 18.05
C ARG A 182 -6.42 0.83 17.85
N GLY A 183 -7.31 1.76 18.18
CA GLY A 183 -7.05 3.21 18.04
C GLY A 183 -5.86 3.72 18.83
N GLU A 184 -5.56 3.13 19.99
CA GLU A 184 -4.40 3.48 20.80
C GLU A 184 -3.07 3.05 20.15
N GLU A 185 -3.13 2.10 19.22
CA GLU A 185 -1.97 1.60 18.49
C GLU A 185 -1.74 2.44 17.23
N PHE A 186 -2.80 2.67 16.44
CA PHE A 186 -2.76 3.41 15.18
C PHE A 186 -4.09 4.10 14.86
N PHE A 187 -4.02 5.24 14.17
CA PHE A 187 -5.16 6.00 13.60
C PHE A 187 -6.23 6.52 14.58
N GLY A 188 -6.07 6.35 15.89
CA GLY A 188 -6.95 6.94 16.90
C GLY A 188 -8.41 6.51 16.72
N GLU A 189 -9.33 7.46 16.81
CA GLU A 189 -10.77 7.22 16.68
C GLU A 189 -11.21 6.65 15.33
N LYS A 190 -10.37 6.75 14.28
CA LYS A 190 -10.66 6.19 12.96
C LYS A 190 -10.47 4.67 12.92
N MET A 191 -9.68 4.09 13.82
CA MET A 191 -9.45 2.65 13.87
C MET A 191 -10.60 1.95 14.63
N THR A 192 -11.50 1.33 13.88
CA THR A 192 -12.63 0.60 14.45
C THR A 192 -12.25 -0.84 14.76
N VAL A 193 -12.50 -1.26 16.00
CA VAL A 193 -12.48 -2.67 16.40
C VAL A 193 -13.84 -3.27 16.06
N VAL A 194 -13.86 -4.30 15.22
CA VAL A 194 -15.06 -4.96 14.72
C VAL A 194 -15.48 -6.08 15.69
N VAL A 195 -16.62 -5.89 16.36
CA VAL A 195 -17.17 -6.84 17.35
C VAL A 195 -18.61 -7.23 17.07
N ASP A 196 -19.27 -6.51 16.16
CA ASP A 196 -20.66 -6.73 15.76
C ASP A 196 -20.91 -6.16 14.35
N THR A 197 -22.14 -6.34 13.85
CA THR A 197 -22.54 -5.78 12.55
C THR A 197 -22.39 -4.27 12.48
N LYS A 198 -22.68 -3.55 13.58
CA LYS A 198 -22.63 -2.09 13.60
C LYS A 198 -21.20 -1.58 13.39
N THR A 199 -20.25 -2.13 14.13
CA THR A 199 -18.83 -1.78 14.04
C THR A 199 -18.21 -2.25 12.74
N ALA A 200 -18.65 -3.38 12.17
CA ALA A 200 -18.25 -3.79 10.83
C ALA A 200 -18.69 -2.78 9.75
N LEU A 201 -19.93 -2.30 9.83
CA LEU A 201 -20.45 -1.29 8.91
C LEU A 201 -19.77 0.07 9.08
N GLN A 202 -19.45 0.47 10.32
CA GLN A 202 -18.67 1.69 10.59
C GLN A 202 -17.26 1.62 9.97
N ALA A 203 -16.62 0.45 10.01
CA ALA A 203 -15.32 0.24 9.35
C ALA A 203 -15.44 0.38 7.83
N LEU A 204 -16.48 -0.20 7.20
CA LEU A 204 -16.73 -0.05 5.75
C LEU A 204 -17.06 1.39 5.36
N GLU A 205 -17.90 2.07 6.15
CA GLU A 205 -18.25 3.48 5.92
C GLU A 205 -16.98 4.34 5.92
N THR A 206 -16.06 4.10 6.84
CA THR A 206 -14.76 4.81 6.87
C THR A 206 -13.95 4.59 5.59
N ILE A 207 -13.90 3.35 5.07
CA ILE A 207 -13.18 3.01 3.84
C ILE A 207 -13.80 3.74 2.63
N VAL A 208 -15.13 3.67 2.50
CA VAL A 208 -15.85 4.25 1.35
C VAL A 208 -15.83 5.79 1.38
N ASP A 209 -16.05 6.39 2.55
CA ASP A 209 -16.10 7.85 2.70
C ASP A 209 -14.76 8.53 2.43
N GLN A 210 -13.65 7.87 2.75
CA GLN A 210 -12.30 8.41 2.53
C GLN A 210 -11.85 8.25 1.07
N GLY A 211 -12.12 7.09 0.45
CA GLY A 211 -11.79 6.83 -0.97
C GLY A 211 -12.61 7.71 -1.93
N GLU A 212 -13.85 7.31 -2.19
CA GLU A 212 -14.71 7.95 -3.21
C GLU A 212 -15.25 9.31 -2.76
N GLY A 213 -15.44 9.48 -1.44
CA GLY A 213 -16.13 10.63 -0.86
C GLY A 213 -17.65 10.43 -0.76
N SER A 214 -18.21 10.87 0.36
CA SER A 214 -19.66 11.01 0.55
C SER A 214 -20.11 12.47 0.40
N ILE A 215 -21.42 12.70 0.18
CA ILE A 215 -21.98 14.06 0.15
C ILE A 215 -21.64 14.75 1.49
N GLY A 216 -20.77 15.76 1.44
CA GLY A 216 -20.37 16.54 2.61
C GLY A 216 -19.06 16.13 3.29
N VAL A 217 -18.27 15.20 2.70
CA VAL A 217 -16.89 14.93 3.14
C VAL A 217 -15.93 15.77 2.29
N PRO A 218 -15.45 16.93 2.78
CA PRO A 218 -14.33 17.63 2.15
C PRO A 218 -13.08 16.74 2.20
N ASP A 219 -12.29 16.74 1.13
CA ASP A 219 -10.98 16.06 1.01
C ASP A 219 -10.99 14.53 0.82
N SER A 220 -11.93 13.95 0.05
CA SER A 220 -11.83 12.55 -0.42
C SER A 220 -10.61 12.33 -1.34
N HIS A 221 -10.16 11.07 -1.48
CA HIS A 221 -9.02 10.74 -2.34
C HIS A 221 -9.23 11.25 -3.77
N TYR A 222 -10.42 11.03 -4.33
CA TYR A 222 -10.79 11.55 -5.64
C TYR A 222 -10.60 13.07 -5.75
N SER A 223 -11.13 13.83 -4.79
CA SER A 223 -11.04 15.30 -4.80
C SER A 223 -9.60 15.80 -4.69
N ILE A 224 -8.78 15.12 -3.89
CA ILE A 224 -7.34 15.37 -3.75
C ILE A 224 -6.65 15.13 -5.10
N PHE A 225 -6.86 13.97 -5.73
CA PHE A 225 -6.24 13.64 -7.00
C PHE A 225 -6.71 14.55 -8.15
N VAL A 226 -7.96 15.03 -8.15
CA VAL A 226 -8.42 16.06 -9.09
C VAL A 226 -7.60 17.33 -8.95
N GLN A 227 -7.40 17.80 -7.72
CA GLN A 227 -6.59 18.99 -7.46
C GLN A 227 -5.14 18.80 -7.90
N LEU A 228 -4.54 17.65 -7.57
CA LEU A 228 -3.18 17.31 -7.99
C LEU A 228 -3.09 17.28 -9.52
N TYR A 229 -4.00 16.59 -10.20
CA TYR A 229 -4.04 16.47 -11.65
C TYR A 229 -4.13 17.84 -12.34
N GLN A 230 -5.06 18.69 -11.91
CA GLN A 230 -5.23 20.06 -12.45
C GLN A 230 -3.96 20.91 -12.25
N ARG A 231 -3.24 20.70 -11.15
CA ARG A 231 -2.05 21.47 -10.78
C ARG A 231 -0.75 20.76 -11.09
N ARG A 232 -0.77 19.70 -11.92
CA ARG A 232 0.43 18.90 -12.21
C ARG A 232 1.65 19.74 -12.61
N LYS A 233 1.45 20.85 -13.33
CA LYS A 233 2.56 21.71 -13.80
C LYS A 233 3.26 22.49 -12.67
N GLU A 234 2.72 22.50 -11.45
CA GLU A 234 3.26 23.25 -10.30
C GLU A 234 4.42 22.54 -9.58
N TRP A 235 4.75 21.30 -9.95
CA TRP A 235 5.91 20.58 -9.42
C TRP A 235 6.69 19.83 -10.50
N THR A 236 7.93 19.48 -10.14
CA THR A 236 8.82 18.68 -10.98
C THR A 236 8.99 17.28 -10.41
N CYS A 237 9.09 16.31 -11.29
CA CYS A 237 9.43 14.94 -10.93
C CYS A 237 10.89 14.66 -11.30
N ILE A 238 11.50 13.74 -10.57
CA ILE A 238 12.70 13.03 -10.99
C ILE A 238 12.32 12.19 -12.22
N ASP A 239 13.17 12.22 -13.24
CA ASP A 239 12.99 11.41 -14.45
C ASP A 239 13.53 10.00 -14.19
N TYR A 240 12.69 9.15 -13.56
CA TYR A 240 13.02 7.77 -13.31
C TYR A 240 12.49 6.82 -14.38
N VAL A 241 12.92 5.56 -14.35
CA VAL A 241 12.33 4.51 -15.19
C VAL A 241 10.87 4.22 -14.83
N ASN A 242 10.04 4.06 -15.86
CA ASN A 242 8.69 3.52 -15.69
C ASN A 242 8.75 2.00 -15.55
N GLU A 243 7.83 1.43 -14.79
CA GLU A 243 7.71 -0.03 -14.59
C GLU A 243 9.06 -0.66 -14.17
N PRO A 244 9.68 -0.16 -13.09
CA PRO A 244 10.97 -0.65 -12.61
C PRO A 244 10.90 -2.10 -12.12
N HIS A 245 11.89 -2.91 -12.52
CA HIS A 245 12.18 -4.20 -11.89
C HIS A 245 13.56 -4.20 -11.24
N THR A 246 13.69 -4.78 -10.03
CA THR A 246 14.97 -4.78 -9.29
C THR A 246 16.05 -5.48 -10.10
N ALA A 247 15.69 -6.51 -10.87
CA ALA A 247 16.61 -7.22 -11.76
C ALA A 247 17.24 -6.32 -12.83
N ASP A 248 16.55 -5.27 -13.27
CA ASP A 248 17.02 -4.40 -14.34
C ASP A 248 18.17 -3.47 -13.93
N TYR A 249 18.39 -3.28 -12.63
CA TYR A 249 19.49 -2.47 -12.10
C TYR A 249 20.80 -3.25 -11.98
N LYS A 250 20.71 -4.58 -11.96
CA LYS A 250 21.87 -5.46 -11.81
C LYS A 250 22.85 -5.27 -12.98
N GLY A 251 24.11 -4.98 -12.64
CA GLY A 251 25.16 -4.72 -13.63
C GLY A 251 25.15 -3.32 -14.26
N LYS A 252 24.11 -2.51 -14.00
CA LYS A 252 24.00 -1.12 -14.46
C LYS A 252 24.40 -0.12 -13.37
N SER A 253 23.89 -0.32 -12.16
CA SER A 253 24.28 0.45 -10.98
C SER A 253 24.19 -0.44 -9.74
N GLU A 254 25.34 -0.77 -9.16
CA GLU A 254 25.39 -1.62 -7.96
C GLU A 254 24.70 -0.92 -6.79
N VAL A 255 24.85 0.41 -6.64
CA VAL A 255 24.16 1.17 -5.58
C VAL A 255 22.65 1.09 -5.77
N ALA A 256 22.13 1.33 -6.97
CA ALA A 256 20.69 1.24 -7.26
C ALA A 256 20.16 -0.18 -7.03
N TYR A 257 20.88 -1.20 -7.52
CA TYR A 257 20.48 -2.60 -7.35
C TYR A 257 20.34 -2.99 -5.86
N ARG A 258 21.31 -2.59 -5.03
CA ARG A 258 21.32 -2.87 -3.59
C ARG A 258 20.26 -2.10 -2.82
N LEU A 259 20.04 -0.83 -3.16
CA LEU A 259 18.98 -0.03 -2.55
C LEU A 259 17.60 -0.54 -2.95
N SER A 260 17.41 -0.97 -4.19
CA SER A 260 16.14 -1.57 -4.65
C SER A 260 15.84 -2.86 -3.92
N LEU A 261 16.82 -3.76 -3.79
CA LEU A 261 16.68 -4.96 -2.95
C LEU A 261 16.39 -4.63 -1.48
N ALA A 262 16.93 -3.52 -0.96
CA ALA A 262 16.62 -3.07 0.40
C ALA A 262 15.19 -2.52 0.53
N VAL A 263 14.64 -1.85 -0.50
CA VAL A 263 13.21 -1.51 -0.57
C VAL A 263 12.36 -2.77 -0.52
N ASP A 264 12.63 -3.75 -1.39
CA ASP A 264 11.89 -5.02 -1.47
C ASP A 264 11.93 -5.78 -0.13
N ALA A 265 13.12 -5.86 0.50
CA ALA A 265 13.30 -6.49 1.81
C ALA A 265 12.50 -5.76 2.90
N THR A 266 12.54 -4.43 2.91
CA THR A 266 11.82 -3.61 3.91
C THR A 266 10.31 -3.76 3.73
N PHE A 267 9.82 -3.73 2.49
CA PHE A 267 8.41 -3.93 2.17
C PHE A 267 7.93 -5.31 2.60
N CYS A 268 8.63 -6.38 2.22
CA CYS A 268 8.31 -7.74 2.65
C CYS A 268 8.32 -7.88 4.19
N TYR A 269 9.31 -7.29 4.85
CA TYR A 269 9.43 -7.35 6.31
C TYR A 269 8.32 -6.59 7.03
N LEU A 270 7.88 -5.47 6.46
CA LEU A 270 6.72 -4.72 6.93
C LEU A 270 5.44 -5.57 6.83
N LEU A 271 5.17 -6.18 5.67
CA LEU A 271 3.99 -7.04 5.48
C LEU A 271 3.98 -8.19 6.48
N GLN A 272 5.12 -8.85 6.68
CA GLN A 272 5.23 -9.93 7.66
C GLN A 272 5.11 -9.43 9.11
N THR A 273 5.51 -8.19 9.40
CA THR A 273 5.30 -7.56 10.72
C THR A 273 3.81 -7.27 10.94
N LEU A 274 3.08 -6.82 9.92
CA LEU A 274 1.63 -6.62 9.97
C LEU A 274 0.87 -7.94 10.17
N ASP A 275 1.24 -9.01 9.46
CA ASP A 275 0.67 -10.35 9.63
C ASP A 275 0.73 -10.83 11.09
N ARG A 276 1.84 -10.51 11.77
CA ARG A 276 2.02 -10.87 13.18
C ARG A 276 1.18 -10.03 14.12
N CYS A 277 0.85 -8.79 13.77
CA CYS A 277 -0.09 -7.98 14.56
C CYS A 277 -1.47 -8.66 14.61
N TRP A 278 -1.95 -9.24 13.51
CA TRP A 278 -3.22 -10.00 13.51
C TRP A 278 -3.13 -11.41 14.11
N ALA A 279 -1.93 -11.87 14.48
CA ALA A 279 -1.72 -13.16 15.12
C ALA A 279 -1.40 -13.06 16.62
N GLU A 280 -0.89 -11.92 17.09
CA GLU A 280 -0.36 -11.73 18.44
C GLU A 280 -1.38 -11.04 19.35
N GLY A 281 -1.79 -11.74 20.41
CA GLY A 281 -2.69 -11.22 21.44
C GLY A 281 -1.95 -10.63 22.66
N GLN A 282 -0.63 -10.84 22.80
CA GLN A 282 0.12 -10.35 23.96
C GLN A 282 0.46 -8.85 23.84
N PRO A 283 -0.01 -7.97 24.74
CA PRO A 283 0.15 -6.52 24.60
C PRO A 283 1.60 -6.03 24.49
N ALA A 284 2.52 -6.65 25.23
CA ALA A 284 3.94 -6.26 25.22
C ALA A 284 4.61 -6.52 23.85
N LYS A 285 4.32 -7.68 23.24
CA LYS A 285 4.84 -8.04 21.92
C LYS A 285 4.18 -7.21 20.82
N ARG A 286 2.86 -6.98 20.90
CA ARG A 286 2.14 -6.05 20.02
C ARG A 286 2.77 -4.67 20.01
N THR A 287 3.02 -4.10 21.19
CA THR A 287 3.68 -2.78 21.33
C THR A 287 5.02 -2.74 20.59
N GLN A 288 5.81 -3.82 20.63
CA GLN A 288 7.08 -3.91 19.90
C GLN A 288 6.85 -3.97 18.38
N LEU A 289 5.89 -4.77 17.90
CA LEU A 289 5.55 -4.85 16.47
C LEU A 289 5.12 -3.49 15.91
N PHE A 290 4.29 -2.74 16.64
CA PHE A 290 3.85 -1.42 16.22
C PHE A 290 4.97 -0.37 16.16
N ARG A 291 5.87 -0.39 17.14
CA ARG A 291 7.09 0.44 17.06
C ARG A 291 7.93 0.07 15.84
N ASN A 292 8.01 -1.21 15.51
CA ASN A 292 8.74 -1.66 14.32
C ASN A 292 8.06 -1.18 13.02
N ILE A 293 6.73 -1.24 12.91
CA ILE A 293 5.98 -0.74 11.73
C ILE A 293 6.31 0.73 11.45
N HIS A 294 6.18 1.60 12.45
CA HIS A 294 6.47 3.03 12.28
C HIS A 294 7.91 3.28 11.83
N ARG A 295 8.87 2.60 12.45
CA ARG A 295 10.29 2.75 12.13
C ARG A 295 10.64 2.18 10.76
N LEU A 296 10.08 1.06 10.38
CA LEU A 296 10.26 0.49 9.04
C LEU A 296 9.77 1.46 7.97
N MET A 297 8.61 2.09 8.16
CA MET A 297 8.08 3.05 7.18
C MET A 297 8.89 4.35 7.12
N VAL A 298 9.14 4.97 8.28
CA VAL A 298 9.67 6.35 8.35
C VAL A 298 11.19 6.40 8.38
N GLU A 299 11.85 5.48 9.10
CA GLU A 299 13.30 5.51 9.29
C GLU A 299 14.05 4.66 8.27
N ILE A 300 13.37 3.69 7.62
CA ILE A 300 14.00 2.74 6.70
C ILE A 300 13.45 2.87 5.27
N LEU A 301 12.21 2.46 5.00
CA LEU A 301 11.63 2.36 3.66
C LEU A 301 11.72 3.68 2.91
N SER A 302 11.22 4.76 3.52
CA SER A 302 11.21 6.08 2.90
C SER A 302 12.62 6.65 2.66
N PRO A 303 13.56 6.60 3.62
CA PRO A 303 14.96 6.96 3.37
C PRO A 303 15.66 6.11 2.31
N VAL A 304 15.45 4.79 2.29
CA VAL A 304 16.04 3.89 1.27
C VAL A 304 15.49 4.24 -0.12
N ALA A 305 14.17 4.40 -0.24
CA ALA A 305 13.53 4.79 -1.50
C ALA A 305 14.02 6.17 -1.97
N HIS A 306 14.18 7.13 -1.07
CA HIS A 306 14.76 8.43 -1.39
C HIS A 306 16.22 8.34 -1.87
N ALA A 307 17.05 7.50 -1.25
CA ALA A 307 18.40 7.28 -1.74
C ALA A 307 18.42 6.58 -3.12
N LEU A 308 17.47 5.66 -3.36
CA LEU A 308 17.34 4.92 -4.60
C LEU A 308 17.00 5.83 -5.78
N VAL A 309 16.02 6.73 -5.63
CA VAL A 309 15.57 7.60 -6.74
C VAL A 309 16.59 8.66 -7.17
N GLU A 310 17.65 8.88 -6.38
CA GLU A 310 18.77 9.74 -6.77
C GLU A 310 19.83 8.97 -7.59
N GLN A 311 19.71 7.65 -7.73
CA GLN A 311 20.69 6.85 -8.48
C GLN A 311 20.36 6.85 -9.97
N VAL A 312 21.29 7.33 -10.79
CA VAL A 312 21.22 7.23 -12.25
C VAL A 312 21.57 5.80 -12.67
N ILE A 313 20.82 5.26 -13.62
CA ILE A 313 21.08 3.97 -14.27
C ILE A 313 21.42 4.19 -15.76
N ASP A 314 21.74 3.11 -16.48
CA ASP A 314 22.05 3.21 -17.92
C ASP A 314 20.93 3.91 -18.70
N GLY A 315 21.33 4.79 -19.62
CA GLY A 315 20.40 5.63 -20.38
C GLY A 315 20.03 6.95 -19.70
N GLY A 316 20.65 7.28 -18.56
CA GLY A 316 20.56 8.61 -17.93
C GLY A 316 19.28 8.87 -17.12
N ARG A 317 18.37 7.89 -17.05
CA ARG A 317 17.20 7.92 -16.17
C ARG A 317 17.57 7.47 -14.77
N HIS A 318 16.77 7.87 -13.79
CA HIS A 318 16.94 7.45 -12.40
C HIS A 318 16.28 6.10 -12.13
N ALA A 319 16.75 5.40 -11.09
CA ALA A 319 16.08 4.23 -10.55
C ALA A 319 14.77 4.62 -9.83
N ALA A 320 13.89 3.64 -9.62
CA ALA A 320 12.62 3.79 -8.94
C ALA A 320 12.36 2.58 -8.01
N PRO A 321 11.59 2.75 -6.93
CA PRO A 321 11.22 1.64 -6.05
C PRO A 321 10.37 0.59 -6.78
N CYS A 322 10.70 -0.70 -6.60
CA CYS A 322 10.01 -1.81 -7.26
C CYS A 322 8.93 -2.48 -6.39
N PHE A 323 9.11 -2.49 -5.06
CA PHE A 323 8.19 -3.16 -4.12
C PHE A 323 7.95 -4.64 -4.45
N GLU A 324 8.98 -5.31 -4.96
CA GLU A 324 8.90 -6.71 -5.36
C GLU A 324 9.02 -7.65 -4.16
N PHE A 325 8.66 -8.90 -4.37
CA PHE A 325 8.93 -9.95 -3.40
C PHE A 325 10.44 -10.17 -3.27
N TYR A 326 10.99 -9.96 -2.07
CA TYR A 326 12.42 -10.10 -1.82
C TYR A 326 12.90 -11.55 -2.09
N PRO A 327 14.08 -11.75 -2.71
CA PRO A 327 14.54 -13.08 -3.10
C PRO A 327 14.50 -14.10 -1.95
N PRO A 328 14.03 -15.34 -2.22
CA PRO A 328 13.92 -16.38 -1.21
C PRO A 328 15.30 -16.87 -0.74
N GLY A 329 15.30 -17.65 0.34
CA GLY A 329 16.48 -18.36 0.80
C GLY A 329 17.01 -19.37 -0.23
N SER A 330 18.20 -19.92 0.03
CA SER A 330 18.83 -20.91 -0.86
C SER A 330 18.01 -22.19 -1.08
N ASP A 331 17.06 -22.47 -0.19
CA ASP A 331 16.11 -23.58 -0.30
C ASP A 331 14.85 -23.25 -1.11
N GLY A 332 14.78 -22.03 -1.68
CA GLY A 332 13.67 -21.54 -2.49
C GLY A 332 12.47 -21.08 -1.67
N LYS A 333 12.53 -21.08 -0.33
CA LYS A 333 11.41 -20.68 0.52
C LYS A 333 11.40 -19.18 0.83
N PRO A 334 10.21 -18.58 1.01
CA PRO A 334 10.06 -17.26 1.63
C PRO A 334 10.89 -17.14 2.92
N LEU A 335 11.52 -15.99 3.13
CA LEU A 335 12.33 -15.74 4.32
C LEU A 335 11.44 -15.49 5.53
N ASP A 336 11.88 -15.96 6.69
CA ASP A 336 11.27 -15.63 7.97
C ASP A 336 11.63 -14.19 8.40
N PRO A 337 11.07 -13.66 9.51
CA PRO A 337 11.33 -12.30 9.97
C PRO A 337 12.81 -11.99 10.19
N LYS A 338 13.57 -13.00 10.65
CA LYS A 338 15.00 -12.83 10.89
C LYS A 338 15.76 -12.78 9.56
N GLY A 339 15.44 -13.67 8.62
CA GLY A 339 16.05 -13.71 7.30
C GLY A 339 15.80 -12.44 6.49
N LEU A 340 14.58 -11.89 6.53
CA LEU A 340 14.27 -10.60 5.87
C LEU A 340 15.06 -9.44 6.49
N PHE A 341 15.14 -9.38 7.82
CA PHE A 341 15.91 -8.35 8.52
C PHE A 341 17.41 -8.45 8.20
N GLU A 342 17.99 -9.66 8.25
CA GLU A 342 19.39 -9.89 7.90
C GLU A 342 19.68 -9.56 6.42
N GLY A 343 18.76 -9.91 5.52
CA GLY A 343 18.79 -9.53 4.11
C GLY A 343 18.81 -8.02 3.92
N LEU A 344 17.87 -7.30 4.54
CA LEU A 344 17.81 -5.84 4.54
C LEU A 344 19.13 -5.21 5.02
N VAL A 345 19.64 -5.64 6.17
CA VAL A 345 20.91 -5.13 6.72
C VAL A 345 22.07 -5.38 5.74
N ALA A 346 22.13 -6.58 5.15
CA ALA A 346 23.16 -6.94 4.19
C ALA A 346 23.11 -6.07 2.92
N GLU A 347 21.92 -5.83 2.36
CA GLU A 347 21.77 -5.04 1.14
C GLU A 347 22.09 -3.55 1.38
N VAL A 348 21.66 -2.97 2.50
CA VAL A 348 22.04 -1.60 2.88
C VAL A 348 23.57 -1.50 3.10
N GLN A 349 24.19 -2.51 3.72
CA GLN A 349 25.64 -2.54 3.89
C GLN A 349 26.39 -2.67 2.55
N ARG A 350 25.88 -3.46 1.61
CA ARG A 350 26.45 -3.58 0.26
C ARG A 350 26.28 -2.29 -0.54
N ALA A 351 25.13 -1.62 -0.46
CA ALA A 351 24.91 -0.30 -1.05
C ALA A 351 25.92 0.72 -0.52
N TYR A 352 26.13 0.75 0.81
CA TYR A 352 27.12 1.62 1.44
C TYR A 352 28.54 1.36 0.93
N ASN A 353 28.90 0.08 0.75
CA ASN A 353 30.23 -0.29 0.26
C ASN A 353 30.41 0.03 -1.22
N ALA A 354 29.35 -0.04 -2.03
CA ALA A 354 29.37 0.28 -3.46
C ALA A 354 29.37 1.79 -3.73
N ALA A 355 28.82 2.61 -2.83
CA ALA A 355 28.82 4.07 -2.91
C ALA A 355 30.22 4.64 -2.61
N THR A 356 31.16 4.51 -3.56
CA THR A 356 32.54 4.96 -3.48
C THR A 356 32.83 6.06 -4.50
N GLY A 357 33.65 7.04 -4.14
CA GLY A 357 34.00 8.15 -5.04
C GLY A 357 33.32 9.47 -4.62
N PRO A 358 33.84 10.62 -5.07
CA PRO A 358 33.28 11.93 -4.72
C PRO A 358 31.82 12.11 -5.13
N GLU A 359 31.41 11.54 -6.26
CA GLU A 359 30.05 11.58 -6.82
C GLU A 359 29.00 10.89 -5.94
N HIS A 360 29.43 9.97 -5.07
CA HIS A 360 28.56 9.20 -4.18
C HIS A 360 28.59 9.69 -2.73
N GLN A 361 29.24 10.80 -2.42
CA GLN A 361 29.40 11.27 -1.04
C GLN A 361 28.04 11.46 -0.32
N GLU A 362 27.12 12.20 -0.93
CA GLU A 362 25.79 12.44 -0.35
C GLU A 362 24.97 11.15 -0.20
N THR A 363 25.03 10.28 -1.22
CA THR A 363 24.39 8.96 -1.18
C THR A 363 24.95 8.10 -0.04
N ARG A 364 26.28 8.08 0.13
CA ARG A 364 26.94 7.32 1.19
C ARG A 364 26.58 7.84 2.57
N GLU A 365 26.48 9.15 2.75
CA GLU A 365 26.01 9.78 3.99
C GLU A 365 24.55 9.42 4.31
N ALA A 366 23.67 9.46 3.30
CA ALA A 366 22.28 9.03 3.45
C ALA A 366 22.18 7.55 3.87
N ILE A 367 22.90 6.65 3.19
CA ILE A 367 22.94 5.23 3.54
C ILE A 367 23.53 5.03 4.95
N GLY A 368 24.52 5.82 5.34
CA GLY A 368 25.08 5.79 6.69
C GLY A 368 24.04 6.04 7.79
N LYS A 369 23.13 7.01 7.58
CA LYS A 369 22.01 7.29 8.49
C LYS A 369 21.04 6.12 8.56
N ILE A 370 20.70 5.51 7.41
CA ILE A 370 19.82 4.33 7.34
C ILE A 370 20.42 3.16 8.14
N LYS A 371 21.72 2.89 7.96
CA LYS A 371 22.44 1.87 8.73
C LYS A 371 22.37 2.11 10.22
N PHE A 372 22.55 3.36 10.65
CA PHE A 372 22.43 3.71 12.06
C PHE A 372 21.02 3.40 12.59
N CYS A 373 19.95 3.78 11.86
CA CYS A 373 18.57 3.46 12.24
C CYS A 373 18.32 1.93 12.36
N LEU A 374 18.91 1.13 11.47
CA LEU A 374 18.80 -0.34 11.52
C LEU A 374 19.39 -0.94 12.81
N THR A 375 20.44 -0.35 13.39
CA THR A 375 21.01 -0.84 14.66
C THR A 375 20.04 -0.73 15.83
N GLY A 376 19.14 0.24 15.79
CA GLY A 376 18.11 0.41 16.81
C GLY A 376 16.92 -0.51 16.60
N LEU A 377 16.73 -1.08 15.40
CA LEU A 377 15.57 -1.92 15.08
C LEU A 377 15.74 -3.28 15.74
N ALA A 378 14.90 -3.58 16.74
CA ALA A 378 14.89 -4.91 17.34
C ALA A 378 14.35 -5.89 16.29
N PRO A 379 15.04 -7.01 16.00
CA PRO A 379 14.46 -8.05 15.16
C PRO A 379 13.12 -8.43 15.77
N SER A 380 12.05 -8.31 14.99
CA SER A 380 10.76 -8.89 15.32
C SER A 380 11.00 -10.40 15.45
N LEU A 381 11.37 -10.90 16.63
CA LEU A 381 11.48 -12.33 16.93
C LEU A 381 10.09 -12.87 17.25
#